data_AF-A0A9R1AEC4-F1
#
_entry.id   AF-A0A9R1AEC4-F1
#
_cell.length_a   1.000
_cell.length_b   1.000
_cell.length_c   1.000
_cell.angle_alpha   90.00
_cell.angle_beta   90.00
_cell.angle_gamma   90.00
#
_symmetry.space_group_name_H-M   'P 1'
#
loop_
_entity.id
_entity.type
_entity.pdbx_description
1 polymer ?
#
loop_
_entity_poly.entity_id
_entity_poly.type
_entity_poly.pdbx_seq_one_letter_code
_entity_poly.pdbx_strand_id
1 'polypeptide(L)'
;MKFGKRLKKQVEESLPGWRDKFLSYKRLKVLVRLVSGSSPHRAVAEAAFVRLLNDEVDRFNAFFLEQEEEFIIRHREVRETVKAVADEEPSEAEPVVQMRKMRREIVDLHGEMVLLLNYSAVNYTGLAKILKKYDKRTGRLLRLPFIEEVLKQPFYTTELMSRLVRECEETMEAVFASDNSGDPWTRKRCTDTELTPMATEQGILRNTVAALVAMRELRSGSSTYGHFSLPPLEMETTLSEHVSIPVADLVQSEARGVVPVV
;
A
#
# COMPACT_ATOMS: atom_id res chain seq x y z
N MET A 1 -8.94 21.75 -2.12
CA MET A 1 -8.92 20.40 -1.53
C MET A 1 -8.55 20.42 -0.04
N LYS A 2 -9.34 19.81 0.86
CA LYS A 2 -9.00 19.66 2.29
C LYS A 2 -8.17 18.39 2.51
N PHE A 3 -6.86 18.43 2.26
CA PHE A 3 -5.93 17.29 2.40
C PHE A 3 -6.14 16.49 3.71
N GLY A 4 -6.35 17.16 4.84
CA GLY A 4 -6.56 16.47 6.13
C GLY A 4 -7.81 15.57 6.17
N LYS A 5 -8.86 15.84 5.36
CA LYS A 5 -10.00 14.92 5.22
C LYS A 5 -9.62 13.69 4.42
N ARG A 6 -8.88 13.88 3.32
CA ARG A 6 -8.36 12.78 2.48
C ARG A 6 -7.42 11.88 3.28
N LEU A 7 -6.50 12.45 4.05
CA LEU A 7 -5.62 11.68 4.92
C LEU A 7 -6.41 10.84 5.94
N LYS A 8 -7.44 11.42 6.57
CA LYS A 8 -8.30 10.67 7.50
C LYS A 8 -8.97 9.47 6.83
N LYS A 9 -9.52 9.67 5.63
CA LYS A 9 -10.12 8.60 4.83
C LYS A 9 -9.09 7.49 4.52
N GLN A 10 -7.89 7.87 4.10
CA GLN A 10 -6.80 6.93 3.81
C GLN A 10 -6.35 6.12 5.02
N VAL A 11 -6.29 6.75 6.20
CA VAL A 11 -6.03 6.04 7.46
C VAL A 11 -7.15 5.03 7.78
N GLU A 12 -8.41 5.41 7.58
CA GLU A 12 -9.55 4.51 7.78
C GLU A 12 -9.56 3.33 6.80
N GLU A 13 -9.12 3.58 5.56
CA GLU A 13 -8.93 2.61 4.48
C GLU A 13 -7.61 1.84 4.54
N SER A 14 -6.81 1.99 5.61
CA SER A 14 -5.60 1.19 5.84
C SER A 14 -5.87 0.09 6.88
N LEU A 15 -4.91 -0.82 7.04
CA LEU A 15 -4.97 -1.90 8.02
C LEU A 15 -5.09 -1.33 9.44
N PRO A 16 -5.91 -1.93 10.32
CA PRO A 16 -6.11 -1.41 11.67
C PRO A 16 -4.82 -1.16 12.45
N GLY A 17 -3.83 -2.06 12.33
CA GLY A 17 -2.53 -1.96 13.00
C GLY A 17 -1.60 -0.87 12.44
N TRP A 18 -1.93 -0.27 11.30
CA TRP A 18 -1.09 0.74 10.65
C TRP A 18 -1.61 2.17 10.90
N ARG A 19 -2.83 2.31 11.44
CA ARG A 19 -3.53 3.60 11.49
C ARG A 19 -2.83 4.66 12.34
N ASP A 20 -2.19 4.25 13.41
CA ASP A 20 -1.41 5.11 14.31
C ASP A 20 -0.03 5.47 13.75
N LYS A 21 0.42 4.80 12.68
CA LYS A 21 1.73 4.98 12.05
C LYS A 21 1.75 6.11 11.04
N PHE A 22 0.59 6.63 10.63
CA PHE A 22 0.50 7.75 9.69
C PHE A 22 0.79 9.12 10.33
N LEU A 23 1.11 10.09 9.48
CA LEU A 23 1.42 11.47 9.89
C LEU A 23 0.36 12.07 10.82
N SER A 24 0.80 12.60 11.97
CA SER A 24 -0.04 13.37 12.91
C SER A 24 -0.36 14.77 12.38
N TYR A 25 -0.93 14.88 11.18
CA TYR A 25 -1.17 16.12 10.46
C TYR A 25 -1.99 17.14 11.25
N LYS A 26 -2.91 16.66 12.11
CA LYS A 26 -3.69 17.53 13.00
C LYS A 26 -2.81 18.24 14.03
N ARG A 27 -1.89 17.52 14.69
CA ARG A 27 -0.97 18.07 15.71
C ARG A 27 -0.02 19.09 15.08
N LEU A 28 0.61 18.73 13.96
CA LEU A 28 1.48 19.64 13.22
C LEU A 28 0.73 20.90 12.77
N LYS A 29 -0.52 20.78 12.32
CA LYS A 29 -1.36 21.95 11.97
C LYS A 29 -1.66 22.87 13.15
N VAL A 30 -1.70 22.37 14.38
CA VAL A 30 -1.87 23.21 15.58
C VAL A 30 -0.59 24.00 15.81
N LEU A 31 0.57 23.36 15.73
CA LEU A 31 1.87 24.02 15.89
C LEU A 31 2.09 25.11 14.82
N VAL A 32 1.81 24.85 13.55
CA VAL A 32 1.90 25.88 12.49
C VAL A 32 1.04 27.12 12.79
N ARG A 33 -0.15 26.93 13.40
CA ARG A 33 -1.02 28.05 13.79
C ARG A 33 -0.43 28.85 14.94
N LEU A 34 0.18 28.19 15.91
CA LEU A 34 0.85 28.84 17.04
C LEU A 34 2.09 29.64 16.59
N VAL A 35 2.85 29.11 15.63
CA VAL A 35 4.01 29.82 15.05
C VAL A 35 3.56 31.05 14.26
N SER A 36 2.48 30.94 13.47
CA SER A 36 1.98 32.04 12.62
C SER A 36 1.31 33.18 13.40
N GLY A 37 0.77 32.92 14.59
CA GLY A 37 0.10 33.94 15.42
C GLY A 37 1.06 34.86 16.16
N SER A 38 0.54 35.94 16.77
CA SER A 38 1.30 36.90 17.60
C SER A 38 1.68 36.38 18.99
N SER A 39 1.80 35.06 19.16
CA SER A 39 2.07 34.44 20.45
C SER A 39 3.51 34.71 20.91
N PRO A 40 3.75 35.05 22.19
CA PRO A 40 5.09 35.16 22.75
C PRO A 40 5.85 33.82 22.71
N HIS A 41 5.13 32.70 22.54
CA HIS A 41 5.71 31.35 22.49
C HIS A 41 6.03 30.87 21.06
N ARG A 42 6.13 31.78 20.08
CA ARG A 42 6.39 31.43 18.67
C ARG A 42 7.63 30.55 18.48
N ALA A 43 8.75 30.91 19.10
CA ALA A 43 10.01 30.17 18.98
C ALA A 43 9.90 28.76 19.57
N VAL A 44 9.22 28.61 20.72
CA VAL A 44 8.97 27.31 21.36
C VAL A 44 8.06 26.44 20.48
N ALA A 45 7.01 27.02 19.91
CA ALA A 45 6.12 26.32 18.99
C ALA A 45 6.83 25.88 17.69
N GLU A 46 7.77 26.69 17.20
CA GLU A 46 8.58 26.36 16.02
C GLU A 46 9.55 25.22 16.32
N ALA A 47 10.28 25.28 17.44
CA ALA A 47 11.13 24.18 17.87
C ALA A 47 10.34 22.88 18.06
N ALA A 48 9.14 22.96 18.66
CA ALA A 48 8.25 21.83 18.80
C ALA A 48 7.73 21.30 17.45
N PHE A 49 7.51 22.17 16.47
CA PHE A 49 7.10 21.77 15.11
C PHE A 49 8.21 21.00 14.39
N VAL A 50 9.45 21.51 14.43
CA VAL A 50 10.60 20.85 13.82
C VAL A 50 10.89 19.52 14.50
N ARG A 51 10.90 19.49 15.85
CA ARG A 51 11.06 18.24 16.60
C ARG A 51 10.00 17.22 16.22
N LEU A 52 8.72 17.62 16.22
CA LEU A 52 7.65 16.71 15.82
C LEU A 52 7.80 16.23 14.38
N LEU A 53 8.26 17.06 13.44
CA LEU A 53 8.51 16.59 12.07
C LEU A 53 9.58 15.49 12.01
N ASN A 54 10.68 15.65 12.75
CA ASN A 54 11.73 14.64 12.83
C ASN A 54 11.21 13.37 13.52
N ASP A 55 10.53 13.51 14.66
CA ASP A 55 9.93 12.38 15.38
C ASP A 55 8.94 11.59 14.49
N GLU A 56 8.22 12.27 13.60
CA GLU A 56 7.30 11.63 12.64
C GLU A 56 8.08 10.86 11.56
N VAL A 57 9.17 11.42 11.02
CA VAL A 57 10.03 10.75 10.03
C VAL A 57 10.70 9.52 10.64
N ASP A 58 11.24 9.63 11.86
CA ASP A 58 11.86 8.50 12.57
C ASP A 58 10.86 7.36 12.77
N ARG A 59 9.62 7.68 13.12
CA ARG A 59 8.55 6.68 13.25
C ARG A 59 8.18 6.06 11.90
N PHE A 60 8.14 6.84 10.82
CA PHE A 60 7.86 6.30 9.49
C PHE A 60 8.95 5.31 9.08
N ASN A 61 10.22 5.66 9.31
CA ASN A 61 11.35 4.79 9.03
C ASN A 61 11.31 3.50 9.84
N ALA A 62 11.08 3.60 11.15
CA ALA A 62 11.02 2.43 12.02
C ALA A 62 9.92 1.45 11.58
N PHE A 63 8.71 1.98 11.31
CA PHE A 63 7.61 1.15 10.84
C PHE A 63 7.85 0.59 9.44
N PHE A 64 8.39 1.39 8.51
CA PHE A 64 8.63 0.94 7.15
C PHE A 64 9.68 -0.18 7.10
N LEU A 65 10.77 -0.04 7.84
CA LEU A 65 11.84 -1.05 7.89
C LEU A 65 11.36 -2.36 8.53
N GLU A 66 10.58 -2.27 9.62
CA GLU A 66 9.99 -3.45 10.27
C GLU A 66 9.10 -4.24 9.29
N GLN A 67 8.25 -3.54 8.53
CA GLN A 67 7.40 -4.17 7.51
C GLN A 67 8.20 -4.66 6.30
N GLU A 68 9.22 -3.92 5.87
CA GLU A 68 10.09 -4.35 4.77
C GLU A 68 10.82 -5.66 5.10
N GLU A 69 11.38 -5.78 6.31
CA GLU A 69 12.01 -7.01 6.79
C GLU A 69 11.03 -8.19 6.83
N GLU A 70 9.83 -7.98 7.39
CA GLU A 70 8.77 -8.98 7.44
C GLU A 70 8.39 -9.47 6.04
N PHE A 71 8.29 -8.54 5.07
CA PHE A 71 7.89 -8.87 3.70
C PHE A 71 9.00 -9.61 2.94
N ILE A 72 10.26 -9.28 3.17
CA ILE A 72 11.41 -10.02 2.60
C ILE A 72 11.38 -11.49 3.05
N ILE A 73 11.12 -11.73 4.35
CA ILE A 73 11.07 -13.07 4.91
C ILE A 73 9.90 -13.86 4.31
N ARG A 74 8.68 -13.32 4.38
CA ARG A 74 7.47 -14.00 3.85
C ARG A 74 7.54 -14.23 2.35
N HIS A 75 8.05 -13.28 1.58
CA HIS A 75 8.24 -13.44 0.13
C HIS A 75 9.17 -14.62 -0.17
N ARG A 76 10.26 -14.76 0.59
CA ARG A 76 11.18 -15.89 0.44
C ARG A 76 10.51 -17.23 0.76
N GLU A 77 9.80 -17.32 1.87
CA GLU A 77 9.12 -18.54 2.32
C GLU A 77 8.05 -19.00 1.32
N VAL A 78 7.24 -18.06 0.84
CA VAL A 78 6.23 -18.32 -0.19
C VAL A 78 6.87 -18.82 -1.47
N ARG A 79 7.96 -18.17 -1.93
CA ARG A 79 8.67 -18.56 -3.15
C ARG A 79 9.31 -19.95 -3.04
N GLU A 80 9.87 -20.30 -1.89
CA GLU A 80 10.43 -21.64 -1.64
C GLU A 80 9.32 -22.71 -1.64
N THR A 81 8.17 -22.40 -1.04
CA THR A 81 7.00 -23.28 -1.02
C THR A 81 6.43 -23.52 -2.43
N VAL A 82 6.32 -22.46 -3.26
CA VAL A 82 5.86 -22.57 -4.66
C VAL A 82 6.76 -23.50 -5.47
N LYS A 83 8.08 -23.40 -5.31
CA LYS A 83 9.03 -24.26 -6.01
C LYS A 83 8.92 -25.72 -5.58
N ALA A 84 8.84 -25.97 -4.27
CA ALA A 84 8.70 -27.32 -3.75
C ALA A 84 7.45 -28.03 -4.32
N VAL A 85 6.32 -27.33 -4.36
CA VAL A 85 5.07 -27.89 -4.92
C VAL A 85 5.15 -28.09 -6.44
N ALA A 86 5.90 -27.25 -7.16
CA ALA A 86 6.08 -27.39 -8.61
C ALA A 86 6.99 -28.57 -8.99
N ASP A 87 7.92 -28.95 -8.11
CA ASP A 87 8.88 -30.04 -8.32
C ASP A 87 8.33 -31.42 -7.88
N GLU A 88 7.20 -31.47 -7.16
CA GLU A 88 6.55 -32.72 -6.70
C GLU A 88 5.59 -33.32 -7.75
N GLU A 89 5.66 -34.64 -7.98
CA GLU A 89 4.73 -35.38 -8.86
C GLU A 89 3.30 -35.42 -8.26
N PRO A 90 2.24 -35.20 -9.07
CA PRO A 90 0.89 -34.98 -8.57
C PRO A 90 0.27 -36.25 -7.95
N SER A 91 -0.03 -36.18 -6.64
CA SER A 91 -0.95 -37.10 -5.93
C SER A 91 -2.37 -36.50 -5.91
N GLU A 92 -3.41 -37.23 -6.27
CA GLU A 92 -4.65 -36.65 -6.85
C GLU A 92 -5.58 -35.78 -5.95
N ALA A 93 -5.38 -35.64 -4.63
CA ALA A 93 -6.38 -34.97 -3.75
C ALA A 93 -5.86 -33.85 -2.81
N GLU A 94 -4.68 -34.00 -2.22
CA GLU A 94 -4.04 -32.99 -1.35
C GLU A 94 -3.57 -31.68 -2.07
N PRO A 95 -3.11 -31.71 -3.35
CA PRO A 95 -2.47 -30.56 -3.99
C PRO A 95 -3.40 -29.36 -4.22
N VAL A 96 -4.69 -29.58 -4.48
CA VAL A 96 -5.63 -28.50 -4.82
C VAL A 96 -5.87 -27.58 -3.62
N VAL A 97 -5.96 -28.13 -2.41
CA VAL A 97 -6.14 -27.36 -1.17
C VAL A 97 -4.87 -26.56 -0.85
N GLN A 98 -3.70 -27.18 -1.01
CA GLN A 98 -2.39 -26.56 -0.77
C GLN A 98 -2.11 -25.42 -1.78
N MET A 99 -2.40 -25.65 -3.06
CA MET A 99 -2.32 -24.65 -4.13
C MET A 99 -3.22 -23.45 -3.86
N ARG A 100 -4.47 -23.68 -3.42
CA ARG A 100 -5.38 -22.60 -3.04
C ARG A 100 -4.87 -21.79 -1.85
N LYS A 101 -4.33 -22.45 -0.82
CA LYS A 101 -3.76 -21.76 0.35
C LYS A 101 -2.58 -20.87 -0.06
N MET A 102 -1.70 -21.40 -0.90
CA MET A 102 -0.55 -20.68 -1.41
C MET A 102 -0.94 -19.46 -2.25
N ARG A 103 -1.94 -19.60 -3.13
CA ARG A 103 -2.49 -18.47 -3.90
C ARG A 103 -3.02 -17.36 -3.01
N ARG A 104 -3.76 -17.71 -1.95
CA ARG A 104 -4.26 -16.71 -0.98
C ARG A 104 -3.10 -15.97 -0.32
N GLU A 105 -2.10 -16.71 0.15
CA GLU A 105 -0.94 -16.13 0.81
C GLU A 105 -0.16 -15.17 -0.09
N ILE A 106 0.03 -15.52 -1.38
CA ILE A 106 0.68 -14.64 -2.36
C ILE A 106 -0.14 -13.35 -2.57
N VAL A 107 -1.47 -13.47 -2.70
CA VAL A 107 -2.36 -12.32 -2.93
C VAL A 107 -2.38 -11.38 -1.72
N ASP A 108 -2.46 -11.93 -0.51
CA ASP A 108 -2.44 -11.14 0.72
C ASP A 108 -1.09 -10.42 0.90
N LEU A 109 0.02 -11.13 0.68
CA LEU A 109 1.37 -10.56 0.73
C LEU A 109 1.53 -9.42 -0.30
N HIS A 110 1.07 -9.61 -1.54
CA HIS A 110 1.06 -8.55 -2.57
C HIS A 110 0.25 -7.33 -2.11
N GLY A 111 -0.96 -7.57 -1.60
CA GLY A 111 -1.83 -6.50 -1.09
C GLY A 111 -1.18 -5.68 0.02
N GLU A 112 -0.54 -6.35 0.98
CA GLU A 112 0.17 -5.71 2.09
C GLU A 112 1.38 -4.89 1.63
N MET A 113 2.16 -5.39 0.67
CA MET A 113 3.26 -4.62 0.07
C MET A 113 2.75 -3.38 -0.68
N VAL A 114 1.66 -3.49 -1.44
CA VAL A 114 1.01 -2.36 -2.11
C VAL A 114 0.51 -1.32 -1.09
N LEU A 115 -0.02 -1.78 0.04
CA LEU A 115 -0.41 -0.90 1.14
C LEU A 115 0.79 -0.14 1.71
N LEU A 116 1.96 -0.79 1.85
CA LEU A 116 3.19 -0.15 2.34
C LEU A 116 3.72 0.92 1.38
N LEU A 117 3.65 0.66 0.07
CA LEU A 117 3.96 1.66 -0.96
C LEU A 117 3.03 2.87 -0.87
N ASN A 118 1.72 2.64 -0.67
CA ASN A 118 0.78 3.75 -0.47
C ASN A 118 1.03 4.49 0.86
N TYR A 119 1.41 3.78 1.92
CA TYR A 119 1.80 4.38 3.20
C TYR A 119 2.94 5.40 3.00
N SER A 120 3.99 5.00 2.28
CA SER A 120 5.10 5.90 1.91
C SER A 120 4.59 7.16 1.17
N ALA A 121 3.82 6.97 0.09
CA ALA A 121 3.32 8.06 -0.74
C ALA A 121 2.41 9.04 0.02
N VAL A 122 1.53 8.53 0.89
CA VAL A 122 0.60 9.33 1.69
C VAL A 122 1.35 10.15 2.74
N ASN A 123 2.32 9.54 3.46
CA ASN A 123 3.09 10.23 4.48
C ASN A 123 4.01 11.29 3.89
N TYR A 124 4.72 10.97 2.80
CA TYR A 124 5.52 11.96 2.06
C TYR A 124 4.66 13.14 1.61
N THR A 125 3.50 12.87 1.00
CA THR A 125 2.56 13.93 0.60
C THR A 125 2.14 14.77 1.81
N GLY A 126 1.88 14.13 2.94
CA GLY A 126 1.56 14.80 4.20
C GLY A 126 2.63 15.77 4.65
N LEU A 127 3.90 15.34 4.65
CA LEU A 127 5.07 16.16 4.95
C LEU A 127 5.18 17.35 3.99
N ALA A 128 5.12 17.10 2.68
CA ALA A 128 5.17 18.16 1.68
C ALA A 128 4.04 19.19 1.85
N LYS A 129 2.82 18.74 2.16
CA LYS A 129 1.67 19.65 2.37
C LYS A 129 1.76 20.42 3.68
N ILE A 130 2.30 19.85 4.76
CA ILE A 130 2.43 20.56 6.04
C ILE A 130 3.58 21.56 6.00
N LEU A 131 4.71 21.22 5.38
CA LEU A 131 5.83 22.11 5.14
C LEU A 131 5.43 23.28 4.23
N LYS A 132 4.72 23.02 3.12
CA LYS A 132 4.14 24.08 2.29
C LYS A 132 3.22 25.01 3.08
N LYS A 133 2.47 24.46 4.06
CA LYS A 133 1.61 25.27 4.93
C LYS A 133 2.44 26.12 5.89
N TYR A 134 3.50 25.55 6.46
CA TYR A 134 4.42 26.23 7.36
C TYR A 134 5.04 27.45 6.67
N ASP A 135 5.69 27.26 5.52
CA ASP A 135 6.33 28.33 4.76
C ASP A 135 5.32 29.43 4.41
N LYS A 136 4.15 29.07 3.88
CA LYS A 136 3.10 30.04 3.50
C LYS A 136 2.57 30.86 4.70
N ARG A 137 2.58 30.30 5.90
CA ARG A 137 2.00 30.94 7.10
C ARG A 137 3.01 31.75 7.91
N THR A 138 4.28 31.42 7.79
CA THR A 138 5.35 31.99 8.60
C THR A 138 6.29 32.88 7.79
N GLY A 139 6.30 32.76 6.46
CA GLY A 139 7.26 33.44 5.59
C GLY A 139 8.66 32.83 5.59
N ARG A 140 8.88 31.73 6.33
CA ARG A 140 10.15 31.00 6.40
C ARG A 140 10.26 29.99 5.25
N LEU A 141 11.48 29.49 5.02
CA LEU A 141 11.81 28.56 3.93
C LEU A 141 12.32 27.23 4.51
N LEU A 142 11.45 26.48 5.19
CA LEU A 142 11.82 25.19 5.78
C LEU A 142 11.56 24.03 4.82
N ARG A 143 10.59 24.16 3.89
CA ARG A 143 10.16 23.05 3.06
C ARG A 143 11.28 22.43 2.23
N LEU A 144 12.05 23.24 1.52
CA LEU A 144 13.07 22.74 0.60
C LEU A 144 14.14 21.89 1.32
N PRO A 145 14.87 22.45 2.32
CA PRO A 145 15.92 21.67 2.99
C PRO A 145 15.36 20.44 3.70
N PHE A 146 14.14 20.51 4.25
CA PHE A 146 13.54 19.35 4.90
C PHE A 146 13.16 18.24 3.90
N ILE A 147 12.62 18.61 2.73
CA ILE A 147 12.27 17.62 1.71
C ILE A 147 13.51 16.94 1.14
N GLU A 148 14.60 17.67 0.90
CA GLU A 148 15.86 17.08 0.42
C GLU A 148 16.38 15.97 1.37
N GLU A 149 16.22 16.14 2.68
CA GLU A 149 16.57 15.12 3.65
C GLU A 149 15.57 13.96 3.68
N VAL A 150 14.27 14.24 3.51
CA VAL A 150 13.21 13.22 3.44
C VAL A 150 13.40 12.28 2.25
N LEU A 151 13.86 12.79 1.10
CA LEU A 151 14.07 11.97 -0.11
C LEU A 151 15.13 10.88 0.06
N LYS A 152 15.96 10.97 1.11
CA LYS A 152 17.01 9.99 1.43
C LYS A 152 16.58 9.01 2.53
N GLN A 153 15.38 9.16 3.07
CA GLN A 153 14.91 8.37 4.21
C GLN A 153 14.41 7.00 3.76
N PRO A 154 14.63 5.94 4.57
CA PRO A 154 14.17 4.59 4.27
C PRO A 154 12.69 4.50 3.86
N PHE A 155 11.79 5.20 4.57
CA PHE A 155 10.37 5.14 4.25
C PHE A 155 10.02 5.69 2.86
N TYR A 156 10.91 6.47 2.23
CA TYR A 156 10.73 7.04 0.90
C TYR A 156 11.42 6.22 -0.21
N THR A 157 12.54 5.57 0.10
CA THR A 157 13.29 4.74 -0.85
C THR A 157 12.61 3.37 -1.01
N THR A 158 11.62 3.29 -1.90
CA THR A 158 10.73 2.12 -2.05
C THR A 158 11.14 1.16 -3.17
N GLU A 159 12.36 1.24 -3.68
CA GLU A 159 12.83 0.48 -4.85
C GLU A 159 12.84 -1.03 -4.58
N LEU A 160 13.27 -1.45 -3.39
CA LEU A 160 13.23 -2.86 -2.99
C LEU A 160 11.79 -3.37 -2.93
N MET A 161 10.92 -2.65 -2.24
CA MET A 161 9.51 -3.03 -2.11
C MET A 161 8.82 -3.12 -3.49
N SER A 162 9.12 -2.19 -4.40
CA SER A 162 8.59 -2.21 -5.77
C SER A 162 9.05 -3.43 -6.56
N ARG A 163 10.28 -3.93 -6.32
CA ARG A 163 10.76 -5.17 -6.93
C ARG A 163 10.06 -6.39 -6.36
N LEU A 164 9.92 -6.49 -5.03
CA LEU A 164 9.22 -7.61 -4.38
C LEU A 164 7.76 -7.73 -4.86
N VAL A 165 7.08 -6.59 -5.03
CA VAL A 165 5.72 -6.57 -5.59
C VAL A 165 5.67 -7.18 -7.00
N ARG A 166 6.63 -6.85 -7.88
CA ARG A 166 6.71 -7.43 -9.23
C ARG A 166 7.04 -8.93 -9.19
N GLU A 167 7.95 -9.34 -8.32
CA GLU A 167 8.29 -10.76 -8.12
C GLU A 167 7.08 -11.57 -7.62
N CYS A 168 6.24 -10.98 -6.77
CA CYS A 168 4.95 -11.56 -6.38
C CYS A 168 4.00 -11.68 -7.59
N GLU A 169 3.90 -10.66 -8.44
CA GLU A 169 3.07 -10.70 -9.66
C GLU A 169 3.49 -11.82 -10.61
N GLU A 170 4.79 -11.99 -10.84
CA GLU A 170 5.35 -13.08 -11.64
C GLU A 170 5.04 -14.45 -11.02
N THR A 171 5.17 -14.56 -9.70
CA THR A 171 4.87 -15.79 -8.96
C THR A 171 3.37 -16.12 -9.02
N MET A 172 2.50 -15.12 -8.92
CA MET A 172 1.06 -15.30 -9.14
C MET A 172 0.82 -15.87 -10.54
N GLU A 173 1.30 -15.22 -11.59
CA GLU A 173 1.06 -15.66 -12.97
C GLU A 173 1.45 -17.13 -13.19
N ALA A 174 2.62 -17.55 -12.69
CA ALA A 174 3.08 -18.94 -12.79
C ALA A 174 2.14 -19.94 -12.05
N VAL A 175 1.67 -19.55 -10.87
CA VAL A 175 0.80 -20.37 -10.01
C VAL A 175 -0.65 -20.41 -10.49
N PHE A 176 -1.14 -19.38 -11.19
CA PHE A 176 -2.49 -19.33 -11.74
C PHE A 176 -2.57 -19.93 -13.16
N ALA A 177 -1.52 -19.82 -13.98
CA ALA A 177 -1.48 -20.40 -15.32
C ALA A 177 -1.57 -21.95 -15.30
N SER A 178 -1.09 -22.58 -14.24
CA SER A 178 -1.12 -24.03 -14.02
C SER A 178 -2.53 -24.60 -13.77
N ASP A 179 -3.54 -23.76 -13.47
CA ASP A 179 -4.94 -24.18 -13.29
C ASP A 179 -5.76 -24.20 -14.59
N ASN A 180 -5.31 -23.50 -15.63
CA ASN A 180 -6.07 -23.32 -16.87
C ASN A 180 -5.88 -24.47 -17.88
N SER A 181 -5.11 -25.50 -17.53
CA SER A 181 -4.75 -26.63 -18.41
C SER A 181 -5.66 -27.86 -18.29
N GLY A 182 -6.74 -27.86 -17.48
CA GLY A 182 -7.52 -29.08 -17.20
C GLY A 182 -9.05 -28.95 -17.21
N ASP A 183 -9.67 -29.50 -18.27
CA ASP A 183 -11.04 -30.05 -18.42
C ASP A 183 -12.27 -29.26 -17.91
N PRO A 184 -13.33 -29.03 -18.75
CA PRO A 184 -14.59 -28.37 -18.32
C PRO A 184 -15.34 -29.05 -17.16
N TRP A 185 -15.03 -30.30 -16.83
CA TRP A 185 -15.70 -31.08 -15.78
C TRP A 185 -15.16 -30.77 -14.36
N THR A 186 -13.89 -30.41 -14.22
CA THR A 186 -13.26 -29.99 -12.95
C THR A 186 -13.73 -28.59 -12.51
N ARG A 187 -14.10 -27.74 -13.47
CA ARG A 187 -14.65 -26.39 -13.23
C ARG A 187 -15.98 -26.41 -12.46
N LYS A 188 -16.76 -27.50 -12.55
CA LYS A 188 -18.12 -27.59 -11.98
C LYS A 188 -18.19 -28.18 -10.56
N ARG A 189 -17.09 -28.76 -10.05
CA ARG A 189 -17.05 -29.38 -8.71
C ARG A 189 -16.42 -28.49 -7.63
N CYS A 190 -15.85 -27.35 -8.02
CA CYS A 190 -15.20 -26.41 -7.11
C CYS A 190 -16.08 -25.22 -6.69
N THR A 191 -17.30 -25.10 -7.22
CA THR A 191 -18.16 -23.92 -7.01
C THR A 191 -19.11 -24.04 -5.82
N ASP A 192 -19.41 -25.26 -5.34
CA ASP A 192 -20.60 -25.47 -4.48
C ASP A 192 -20.30 -25.82 -3.02
N THR A 193 -19.05 -25.74 -2.56
CA THR A 193 -18.76 -25.98 -1.13
C THR A 193 -17.68 -25.03 -0.63
N GLU A 194 -18.17 -23.92 -0.06
CA GLU A 194 -17.46 -23.02 0.86
C GLU A 194 -16.30 -22.19 0.28
N LEU A 195 -16.60 -21.37 -0.73
CA LEU A 195 -15.87 -20.12 -1.02
C LEU A 195 -16.63 -18.94 -0.41
N THR A 196 -16.81 -18.92 0.91
CA THR A 196 -17.10 -17.66 1.62
C THR A 196 -15.76 -17.05 2.00
N PRO A 197 -15.36 -15.91 1.41
CA PRO A 197 -14.16 -15.22 1.85
C PRO A 197 -14.27 -14.92 3.34
N MET A 198 -13.23 -15.20 4.11
CA MET A 198 -13.20 -14.76 5.50
C MET A 198 -13.30 -13.22 5.51
N ALA A 199 -13.95 -12.64 6.53
CA ALA A 199 -14.14 -11.18 6.62
C ALA A 199 -12.82 -10.38 6.51
N THR A 200 -11.69 -11.00 6.85
CA THR A 200 -10.33 -10.46 6.74
C THR A 200 -9.85 -10.35 5.28
N GLU A 201 -10.20 -11.31 4.42
CA GLU A 201 -9.79 -11.41 3.00
C GLU A 201 -10.49 -10.33 2.15
N GLN A 202 -11.79 -10.11 2.38
CA GLN A 202 -12.50 -8.95 1.83
C GLN A 202 -11.91 -7.62 2.32
N GLY A 203 -11.24 -7.64 3.47
CA GLY A 203 -10.53 -6.50 4.03
C GLY A 203 -9.33 -6.10 3.19
N ILE A 204 -8.32 -6.98 3.10
CA ILE A 204 -7.04 -6.67 2.44
C ILE A 204 -7.25 -6.26 0.98
N LEU A 205 -8.03 -7.02 0.20
CA LEU A 205 -8.31 -6.69 -1.19
C LEU A 205 -8.95 -5.30 -1.34
N ARG A 206 -9.94 -4.99 -0.50
CA ARG A 206 -10.60 -3.68 -0.49
C ARG A 206 -9.63 -2.56 -0.10
N ASN A 207 -8.78 -2.81 0.90
CA ASN A 207 -7.75 -1.87 1.33
C ASN A 207 -6.76 -1.61 0.18
N THR A 208 -6.31 -2.65 -0.52
CA THR A 208 -5.40 -2.57 -1.68
C THR A 208 -6.00 -1.77 -2.82
N VAL A 209 -7.26 -2.03 -3.19
CA VAL A 209 -7.97 -1.25 -4.22
C VAL A 209 -8.06 0.22 -3.82
N ALA A 210 -8.40 0.52 -2.56
CA ALA A 210 -8.46 1.88 -2.07
C ALA A 210 -7.08 2.57 -2.12
N ALA A 211 -6.01 1.83 -1.82
CA ALA A 211 -4.63 2.31 -1.91
C ALA A 211 -4.21 2.64 -3.36
N LEU A 212 -4.53 1.77 -4.32
CA LEU A 212 -4.25 2.01 -5.75
C LEU A 212 -4.98 3.25 -6.27
N VAL A 213 -6.26 3.42 -5.92
CA VAL A 213 -7.04 4.62 -6.25
C VAL A 213 -6.40 5.86 -5.64
N ALA A 214 -5.97 5.79 -4.38
CA ALA A 214 -5.32 6.91 -3.72
C ALA A 214 -4.02 7.33 -4.39
N MET A 215 -3.17 6.37 -4.75
CA MET A 215 -1.94 6.63 -5.47
C MET A 215 -2.21 7.31 -6.81
N ARG A 216 -3.24 6.88 -7.55
CA ARG A 216 -3.69 7.55 -8.78
C ARG A 216 -4.17 8.99 -8.53
N GLU A 217 -4.96 9.20 -7.48
CA GLU A 217 -5.45 10.54 -7.10
C GLU A 217 -4.34 11.49 -6.61
N LEU A 218 -3.29 10.96 -5.99
CA LEU A 218 -2.12 11.74 -5.57
C LEU A 218 -1.34 12.23 -6.81
N ARG A 219 -1.26 11.40 -7.85
CA ARG A 219 -0.59 11.70 -9.13
C ARG A 219 -1.39 12.66 -10.02
N SER A 220 -2.71 12.53 -10.09
CA SER A 220 -3.56 13.43 -10.89
C SER A 220 -3.68 14.86 -10.34
N GLY A 221 -3.18 15.10 -9.12
CA GLY A 221 -3.37 16.32 -8.36
C GLY A 221 -2.24 17.37 -8.42
N SER A 222 -1.82 17.81 -9.61
CA SER A 222 -1.16 19.13 -9.76
C SER A 222 -1.40 19.76 -11.13
N SER A 223 -2.13 20.88 -11.18
CA SER A 223 -2.30 21.71 -12.40
C SER A 223 -1.06 22.52 -12.79
N THR A 224 0.07 22.34 -12.10
CA THR A 224 1.37 22.88 -12.50
C THR A 224 2.44 21.81 -12.27
N TYR A 225 3.04 21.30 -13.34
CA TYR A 225 4.29 20.55 -13.28
C TYR A 225 5.41 21.54 -12.95
N GLY A 226 6.26 21.24 -11.97
CA GLY A 226 7.38 22.09 -11.59
C GLY A 226 8.39 21.31 -10.75
N HIS A 227 9.57 21.88 -10.50
CA HIS A 227 10.70 21.23 -9.80
C HIS A 227 10.37 20.73 -8.37
N PHE A 228 9.20 21.09 -7.82
CA PHE A 228 8.71 20.66 -6.50
C PHE A 228 7.50 19.72 -6.56
N SER A 229 7.13 19.25 -7.76
CA SER A 229 6.14 18.20 -7.97
C SER A 229 6.77 16.85 -7.61
N LEU A 230 5.92 15.89 -7.23
CA LEU A 230 6.34 14.51 -7.04
C LEU A 230 7.06 14.04 -8.31
N PRO A 231 8.25 13.40 -8.21
CA PRO A 231 8.75 12.64 -9.34
C PRO A 231 7.67 11.62 -9.74
N PRO A 232 7.44 11.38 -11.04
CA PRO A 232 6.63 10.24 -11.47
C PRO A 232 7.22 9.01 -10.77
N LEU A 233 6.43 8.36 -9.92
CA LEU A 233 6.79 7.04 -9.45
C LEU A 233 6.80 6.17 -10.70
N GLU A 234 7.95 5.60 -11.07
CA GLU A 234 8.15 4.63 -12.17
C GLU A 234 7.41 3.28 -11.91
N MET A 235 6.26 3.36 -11.25
CA MET A 235 5.33 2.27 -11.01
C MET A 235 4.27 2.17 -12.11
N GLU A 236 4.41 2.92 -13.21
CA GLU A 236 3.33 3.16 -14.19
C GLU A 236 3.02 2.00 -15.14
N THR A 237 3.90 1.00 -15.33
CA THR A 237 3.68 0.03 -16.42
C THR A 237 3.26 -1.38 -15.99
N THR A 238 3.43 -1.79 -14.73
CA THR A 238 3.12 -3.19 -14.35
C THR A 238 1.93 -3.33 -13.40
N LEU A 239 1.81 -2.44 -12.40
CA LEU A 239 0.76 -2.54 -11.38
C LEU A 239 -0.65 -2.22 -11.88
N SER A 240 -0.80 -1.33 -12.87
CA SER A 240 -2.14 -0.93 -13.36
C SER A 240 -2.70 -1.90 -14.42
N GLU A 241 -1.85 -2.59 -15.18
CA GLU A 241 -2.27 -3.51 -16.24
C GLU A 241 -2.45 -4.94 -15.71
N HIS A 242 -1.61 -5.40 -14.77
CA HIS A 242 -1.65 -6.79 -14.28
C HIS A 242 -2.51 -7.01 -13.03
N VAL A 243 -2.83 -5.99 -12.23
CA VAL A 243 -3.78 -6.14 -11.11
C VAL A 243 -5.24 -6.18 -11.58
N SER A 244 -5.52 -5.66 -12.78
CA SER A 244 -6.89 -5.57 -13.32
C SER A 244 -7.44 -6.91 -13.83
N ILE A 245 -6.60 -7.91 -14.11
CA ILE A 245 -7.02 -9.15 -14.77
C ILE A 245 -7.33 -10.26 -13.74
N PRO A 246 -6.47 -10.58 -12.74
CA PRO A 246 -6.74 -11.67 -11.81
C PRO A 246 -7.82 -11.34 -10.78
N VAL A 247 -7.92 -10.07 -10.35
CA VAL A 247 -8.93 -9.62 -9.37
C VAL A 247 -10.32 -9.55 -10.00
N ALA A 248 -10.41 -9.15 -11.28
CA ALA A 248 -11.68 -9.15 -12.01
C ALA A 248 -12.16 -10.58 -12.28
N ASP A 249 -11.26 -11.51 -12.58
CA ASP A 249 -11.62 -12.93 -12.75
C ASP A 249 -12.01 -13.61 -11.43
N LEU A 250 -11.38 -13.24 -10.31
CA LEU A 250 -11.82 -13.68 -8.97
C LEU A 250 -13.25 -13.16 -8.67
N VAL A 251 -13.49 -11.86 -8.85
CA VAL A 251 -14.79 -11.21 -8.57
C VAL A 251 -15.88 -11.64 -9.56
N GLN A 252 -15.55 -11.91 -10.83
CA GLN A 252 -16.50 -12.42 -11.82
C GLN A 252 -16.80 -13.91 -11.64
N SER A 253 -15.86 -14.70 -11.12
CA SER A 253 -16.11 -16.08 -10.71
C SER A 253 -17.07 -16.17 -9.51
N GLU A 254 -16.98 -15.22 -8.57
CA GLU A 254 -17.92 -15.07 -7.44
C GLU A 254 -19.31 -14.58 -7.86
N ALA A 255 -19.40 -13.63 -8.80
CA ALA A 255 -20.67 -13.09 -9.27
C ALA A 255 -21.49 -14.06 -10.14
N ARG A 256 -20.83 -15.01 -10.81
CA ARG A 256 -21.50 -16.05 -11.63
C ARG A 256 -21.95 -17.28 -10.82
N GLY A 257 -21.58 -17.37 -9.54
CA GLY A 257 -22.04 -18.42 -8.62
C GLY A 257 -23.41 -18.17 -7.99
N VAL A 258 -23.97 -16.96 -8.13
CA VAL A 258 -25.30 -16.63 -7.60
C VAL A 258 -26.34 -16.75 -8.73
N VAL A 259 -26.67 -17.98 -9.11
CA VAL A 259 -27.94 -18.23 -9.82
C VAL A 259 -29.04 -18.19 -8.75
N PRO A 260 -30.05 -17.31 -8.84
CA PRO A 260 -31.19 -17.38 -7.96
C PRO A 260 -31.96 -18.65 -8.31
N VAL A 261 -31.97 -19.61 -7.38
CA VAL A 261 -32.94 -20.70 -7.41
C VAL A 261 -34.29 -20.11 -7.05
N VAL A 262 -35.13 -19.87 -8.06
CA VAL A 262 -36.59 -19.84 -7.96
C VAL A 262 -37.15 -20.58 -9.17
#